data_AF-A0A523VBT3-F1
#
_entry.id   AF-A0A523VBT3-F1
#
_cell.length_a   1.000
_cell.length_b   1.000
_cell.length_c   1.000
_cell.angle_alpha   90.00
_cell.angle_beta   90.00
_cell.angle_gamma   90.00
#
_symmetry.space_group_name_H-M   'P 1'
#
loop_
_entity.id
_entity.type
_entity.pdbx_description
1 polymer ?
#
loop_
_entity_poly.entity_id
_entity_poly.type
_entity_poly.pdbx_seq_one_letter_code
_entity_poly.pdbx_strand_id
1 'polypeptide(L)'
;MPIKKLELSEGAREILFWFTVAMIAIVAIVALVTILRACSNIVSQSGSPLEIDPSEARLCSGEQTLFSAGGEDVTWEASGGDISQSGLFTAGAGSGEYVVTASDRGSSRTAQAIVRVVACTPTPSADATSTPPPSATATPEAGSFTTADARDDIGLYDTGAPSQESPAGIDIRAASIRADLRVSLEPGAGVPSEFADWVEEGEILLWIAFY
;
A
#
# COMPACT_ATOMS: atom_id res chain seq x y z
N MET A 1 61.43 -49.05 -69.40
CA MET A 1 61.26 -47.93 -68.46
C MET A 1 61.00 -48.53 -67.07
N PRO A 2 62.02 -48.70 -66.21
CA PRO A 2 61.84 -49.38 -64.93
C PRO A 2 61.19 -48.45 -63.92
N ILE A 3 60.04 -48.87 -63.40
CA ILE A 3 59.31 -48.20 -62.32
C ILE A 3 60.15 -48.38 -61.06
N LYS A 4 60.75 -47.30 -60.56
CA LYS A 4 61.42 -47.30 -59.26
C LYS A 4 60.36 -47.60 -58.21
N LYS A 5 60.36 -48.84 -57.70
CA LYS A 5 59.56 -49.23 -56.54
C LYS A 5 60.05 -48.35 -55.39
N LEU A 6 59.22 -47.42 -54.91
CA LEU A 6 59.53 -46.62 -53.73
C LEU A 6 59.48 -47.57 -52.52
N GLU A 7 60.56 -48.32 -52.29
CA GLU A 7 60.76 -49.03 -51.05
C GLU A 7 61.08 -47.99 -49.97
N LEU A 8 60.03 -47.52 -49.30
CA LEU A 8 60.15 -46.66 -48.13
C LEU A 8 61.08 -47.34 -47.12
N SER A 9 62.12 -46.62 -46.69
CA SER A 9 63.09 -47.12 -45.72
C SER A 9 62.40 -47.54 -44.42
N GLU A 10 63.01 -48.46 -43.68
CA GLU A 10 62.47 -48.94 -42.40
C GLU A 10 62.21 -47.82 -41.39
N GLY A 11 63.05 -46.78 -41.36
CA GLY A 11 62.80 -45.60 -40.55
C GLY A 11 61.61 -44.76 -41.05
N ALA A 12 61.34 -44.73 -42.35
CA ALA A 12 60.23 -43.96 -42.91
C ALA A 12 58.85 -44.54 -42.55
N ARG A 13 58.73 -45.88 -42.45
CA ARG A 13 57.48 -46.53 -42.01
C ARG A 13 57.21 -46.31 -40.52
N GLU A 14 58.24 -46.28 -39.68
CA GLU A 14 58.11 -45.99 -38.26
C GLU A 14 57.71 -44.53 -38.02
N ILE A 15 58.32 -43.59 -38.74
CA ILE A 15 57.94 -42.17 -38.70
C ILE A 15 56.50 -41.97 -39.20
N LEU A 16 56.10 -42.62 -40.30
CA LEU A 16 54.74 -42.52 -40.83
C LEU A 16 53.71 -43.11 -39.84
N PHE A 17 54.04 -44.22 -39.19
CA PHE A 17 53.18 -44.83 -38.17
C PHE A 17 52.96 -43.85 -37.00
N TRP A 18 54.03 -43.31 -36.41
CA TRP A 18 53.91 -42.32 -35.34
C TRP A 18 53.20 -41.04 -35.78
N PHE A 19 53.43 -40.59 -37.02
CA PHE A 19 52.74 -39.43 -37.58
C PHE A 19 51.23 -39.67 -37.72
N THR A 20 50.81 -40.85 -38.18
CA THR A 20 49.37 -41.19 -38.27
C THR A 20 48.73 -41.31 -36.90
N VAL A 21 49.41 -41.91 -35.92
CA VAL A 21 48.95 -41.98 -34.53
C VAL A 21 48.79 -40.58 -33.94
N ALA A 22 49.78 -39.70 -34.15
CA ALA A 22 49.71 -38.31 -33.72
C ALA A 22 48.57 -37.54 -34.41
N MET A 23 48.37 -37.73 -35.72
CA MET A 23 47.29 -37.10 -36.47
C MET A 23 45.90 -37.55 -35.97
N ILE A 24 45.72 -38.84 -35.71
CA ILE A 24 44.47 -39.39 -35.14
C ILE A 24 44.22 -38.82 -33.73
N ALA A 25 45.26 -38.73 -32.90
CA ALA A 25 45.17 -38.13 -31.57
C ALA A 25 44.76 -36.65 -31.63
N ILE A 26 45.34 -35.87 -32.55
CA ILE A 26 44.99 -34.45 -32.74
C ILE A 26 43.53 -34.31 -33.19
N VAL A 27 43.07 -35.12 -34.14
CA VAL A 27 41.67 -35.09 -34.59
C VAL A 27 40.72 -35.45 -33.45
N ALA A 28 41.06 -36.45 -32.63
CA ALA A 28 40.27 -36.82 -31.45
C ALA A 28 40.21 -35.70 -30.42
N ILE A 29 41.32 -34.99 -30.18
CA ILE A 29 41.38 -33.85 -29.26
C ILE A 29 40.54 -32.68 -29.80
N VAL A 30 40.63 -32.36 -31.10
CA VAL A 30 39.83 -31.28 -31.71
C VAL A 30 38.34 -31.62 -31.68
N ALA A 31 37.96 -32.87 -31.94
CA ALA A 31 36.59 -33.34 -31.78
C ALA A 31 36.11 -33.23 -30.32
N LEU A 32 36.93 -33.63 -29.35
CA LEU A 32 36.61 -33.49 -27.93
C LEU A 32 36.43 -32.01 -27.54
N VAL A 33 37.33 -31.12 -27.98
CA VAL A 33 37.26 -29.67 -27.67
C VAL A 33 36.03 -29.02 -28.31
N THR A 34 35.66 -29.43 -29.52
CA THR A 34 34.46 -28.91 -30.20
C THR A 34 33.17 -29.41 -29.54
N ILE A 35 33.11 -30.68 -29.11
CA ILE A 35 32.01 -31.23 -28.32
C ILE A 35 31.94 -30.54 -26.95
N LEU A 36 33.07 -30.35 -26.27
CA LEU A 36 33.13 -29.64 -24.99
C LEU A 36 32.67 -28.20 -25.14
N ARG A 37 33.08 -27.47 -26.18
CA ARG A 37 32.58 -26.10 -26.44
C ARG A 37 31.08 -26.08 -26.75
N ALA A 38 30.56 -27.06 -27.49
CA ALA A 38 29.13 -27.18 -27.73
C ALA A 38 28.36 -27.48 -26.43
N CYS A 39 28.89 -28.36 -25.57
CA CYS A 39 28.32 -28.65 -24.25
C CYS A 39 28.46 -27.48 -23.27
N SER A 40 29.56 -26.71 -23.30
CA SER A 40 29.75 -25.52 -22.47
C SER A 40 28.76 -24.41 -22.81
N ASN A 41 28.33 -24.30 -24.06
CA ASN A 41 27.23 -23.41 -24.46
C ASN A 41 25.83 -23.94 -24.06
N ILE A 42 25.73 -25.21 -23.62
CA ILE A 42 24.50 -25.85 -23.13
C ILE A 42 24.56 -26.06 -21.61
N VAL A 43 25.60 -25.54 -20.93
CA VAL A 43 25.46 -25.15 -19.51
C VAL A 43 24.59 -23.90 -19.50
N SER A 44 23.33 -24.16 -19.81
CA SER A 44 22.16 -23.38 -19.55
C SER A 44 22.35 -22.71 -18.21
N GLN A 45 22.16 -21.40 -18.24
CA GLN A 45 21.76 -20.60 -17.11
C GLN A 45 20.61 -21.32 -16.40
N SER A 46 20.95 -22.25 -15.53
CA SER A 46 20.07 -22.77 -14.48
C SER A 46 20.18 -21.79 -13.33
N GLY A 47 20.03 -20.51 -13.66
CA GLY A 47 19.79 -19.50 -12.67
C GLY A 47 18.34 -19.63 -12.31
N SER A 48 18.02 -19.94 -11.05
CA SER A 48 16.64 -19.79 -10.58
C SER A 48 16.10 -18.45 -11.09
N PRO A 49 14.90 -18.42 -11.70
CA PRO A 49 14.30 -17.15 -12.10
C PRO A 49 14.31 -16.22 -10.90
N LEU A 50 14.59 -14.93 -11.11
CA LEU A 50 14.45 -13.97 -10.05
C LEU A 50 12.98 -14.02 -9.60
N GLU A 51 12.76 -14.41 -8.35
CA GLU A 51 11.42 -14.53 -7.78
C GLU A 51 11.14 -13.27 -6.97
N ILE A 52 9.92 -12.74 -7.11
CA ILE A 52 9.43 -11.55 -6.42
C ILE A 52 8.24 -11.97 -5.56
N ASP A 53 8.29 -11.62 -4.28
CA ASP A 53 7.23 -11.89 -3.31
C ASP A 53 6.76 -10.58 -2.67
N PRO A 54 5.43 -10.32 -2.63
CA PRO A 54 4.38 -11.07 -3.32
C PRO A 54 4.39 -10.84 -4.85
N SER A 55 3.91 -11.80 -5.65
CA SER A 55 3.77 -11.61 -7.10
C SER A 55 2.58 -10.72 -7.48
N GLU A 56 1.60 -10.62 -6.59
CA GLU A 56 0.44 -9.72 -6.74
C GLU A 56 0.07 -9.09 -5.39
N ALA A 57 -0.26 -7.80 -5.40
CA ALA A 57 -0.77 -7.08 -4.23
C ALA A 57 -2.03 -6.30 -4.57
N ARG A 58 -2.95 -6.18 -3.62
CA ARG A 58 -4.12 -5.29 -3.71
C ARG A 58 -4.02 -4.27 -2.60
N LEU A 59 -4.03 -2.99 -2.96
CA LEU A 59 -3.81 -1.89 -2.03
C LEU A 59 -4.91 -0.84 -2.16
N CYS A 60 -5.25 -0.23 -1.04
CA CYS A 60 -6.01 1.01 -1.06
C CYS A 60 -5.10 2.19 -1.45
N SER A 61 -5.67 3.27 -1.96
CA SER A 61 -4.94 4.53 -2.18
C SER A 61 -4.22 4.98 -0.89
N GLY A 62 -2.91 5.21 -0.96
CA GLY A 62 -2.07 5.61 0.18
C GLY A 62 -1.56 4.46 1.06
N GLU A 63 -1.97 3.23 0.78
CA GLU A 63 -1.48 2.04 1.51
C GLU A 63 -0.09 1.61 1.01
N GLN A 64 0.65 0.92 1.87
CA GLN A 64 2.01 0.48 1.59
C GLN A 64 2.14 -1.03 1.68
N THR A 65 3.03 -1.60 0.86
CA THR A 65 3.40 -3.01 0.94
C THR A 65 4.87 -3.20 0.63
N LEU A 66 5.45 -4.27 1.17
CA LEU A 66 6.86 -4.59 0.97
C LEU A 66 6.99 -5.69 -0.08
N PHE A 67 7.77 -5.43 -1.12
CA PHE A 67 8.21 -6.43 -2.08
C PHE A 67 9.63 -6.87 -1.79
N SER A 68 9.88 -8.17 -1.90
CA SER A 68 11.20 -8.78 -1.76
C SER A 68 11.56 -9.52 -3.04
N ALA A 69 12.83 -9.49 -3.44
CA ALA A 69 13.33 -10.22 -4.60
C ALA A 69 14.64 -10.94 -4.26
N GLY A 70 14.83 -12.16 -4.76
CA GLY A 70 15.96 -13.04 -4.44
C GLY A 70 17.31 -12.70 -5.11
N GLY A 71 17.64 -11.42 -5.27
CA GLY A 71 18.90 -10.96 -5.89
C GLY A 71 19.87 -10.32 -4.89
N GLU A 72 21.15 -10.18 -5.28
CA GLU A 72 22.18 -9.55 -4.43
C GLU A 72 22.20 -8.03 -4.57
N ASP A 73 21.94 -7.49 -5.77
CA ASP A 73 21.87 -6.05 -6.04
C ASP A 73 20.62 -5.70 -6.86
N VAL A 74 19.48 -5.67 -6.17
CA VAL A 74 18.17 -5.45 -6.78
C VAL A 74 17.87 -3.95 -6.91
N THR A 75 17.48 -3.56 -8.12
CA THR A 75 16.92 -2.24 -8.43
C THR A 75 15.43 -2.36 -8.67
N TRP A 76 14.67 -1.42 -8.12
CA TRP A 76 13.22 -1.40 -8.19
C TRP A 76 12.74 -0.26 -9.09
N GLU A 77 11.70 -0.55 -9.88
CA GLU A 77 11.00 0.43 -10.71
C GLU A 77 9.50 0.13 -10.66
N ALA A 78 8.66 1.17 -10.68
CA ALA A 78 7.20 1.02 -10.66
C ALA A 78 6.57 1.87 -11.76
N SER A 79 5.54 1.34 -12.43
CA SER A 79 4.80 2.07 -13.46
C SER A 79 3.85 3.14 -12.90
N GLY A 80 3.65 3.17 -11.58
CA GLY A 80 2.91 4.20 -10.85
C GLY A 80 3.00 3.98 -9.34
N GLY A 81 2.63 4.99 -8.56
CA GLY A 81 2.99 5.04 -7.13
C GLY A 81 4.49 5.32 -6.93
N ASP A 82 4.98 5.09 -5.72
CA ASP A 82 6.37 5.28 -5.35
C ASP A 82 6.95 3.99 -4.77
N ILE A 83 8.11 3.56 -5.26
CA ILE A 83 8.83 2.40 -4.72
C ILE A 83 10.23 2.80 -4.24
N SER A 84 10.58 2.40 -3.02
CA SER A 84 11.90 2.63 -2.46
C SER A 84 12.92 1.59 -2.95
N GLN A 85 14.22 1.88 -2.76
CA GLN A 85 15.28 0.92 -3.05
C GLN A 85 15.23 -0.34 -2.16
N SER A 86 14.52 -0.28 -1.02
CA SER A 86 14.28 -1.43 -0.16
C SER A 86 13.05 -2.27 -0.56
N GLY A 87 12.40 -1.93 -1.69
CA GLY A 87 11.20 -2.63 -2.17
C GLY A 87 9.89 -2.20 -1.49
N LEU A 88 9.89 -1.12 -0.71
CA LEU A 88 8.66 -0.59 -0.09
C LEU A 88 7.87 0.21 -1.14
N PHE A 89 6.71 -0.30 -1.53
CA PHE A 89 5.81 0.33 -2.48
C PHE A 89 4.70 1.10 -1.76
N THR A 90 4.43 2.33 -2.19
CA THR A 90 3.33 3.18 -1.73
C THR A 90 2.34 3.42 -2.86
N ALA A 91 1.09 3.04 -2.66
CA ALA A 91 0.03 3.23 -3.65
C ALA A 91 -0.32 4.71 -3.81
N GLY A 92 -0.31 5.19 -5.05
CA GLY A 92 -0.76 6.55 -5.38
C GLY A 92 -2.29 6.71 -5.30
N ALA A 93 -2.77 7.93 -5.54
CA ALA A 93 -4.20 8.25 -5.51
C ALA A 93 -5.01 7.68 -6.71
N GLY A 94 -4.33 7.27 -7.78
CA GLY A 94 -4.96 6.68 -8.95
C GLY A 94 -5.34 5.23 -8.72
N SER A 95 -6.62 4.89 -8.89
CA SER A 95 -7.04 3.49 -8.99
C SER A 95 -6.60 2.89 -10.32
N GLY A 96 -6.08 1.66 -10.32
CA GLY A 96 -5.61 1.02 -11.53
C GLY A 96 -4.74 -0.19 -11.27
N GLU A 97 -4.18 -0.73 -12.36
CA GLU A 97 -3.18 -1.79 -12.31
C GLU A 97 -1.82 -1.19 -12.60
N TYR A 98 -0.86 -1.48 -11.73
CA TYR A 98 0.51 -1.02 -11.81
C TYR A 98 1.46 -2.21 -11.78
N VAL A 99 2.63 -2.06 -12.39
CA VAL A 99 3.66 -3.09 -12.45
C VAL A 99 4.87 -2.62 -11.68
N VAL A 100 5.33 -3.47 -10.75
CA VAL A 100 6.59 -3.31 -10.04
C VAL A 100 7.60 -4.26 -10.67
N THR A 101 8.75 -3.72 -11.10
CA THR A 101 9.84 -4.49 -11.71
C THR A 101 11.05 -4.49 -10.79
N ALA A 102 11.54 -5.68 -10.47
CA ALA A 102 12.81 -5.90 -9.79
C ALA A 102 13.86 -6.35 -10.80
N SER A 103 15.03 -5.70 -10.81
CA SER A 103 16.15 -6.03 -11.71
C SER A 103 17.42 -6.26 -10.89
N ASP A 104 18.00 -7.45 -10.98
CA ASP A 104 19.27 -7.77 -10.31
C ASP A 104 20.46 -7.38 -11.21
N ARG A 105 21.30 -6.45 -10.76
CA ARG A 105 22.47 -5.99 -11.54
C ARG A 105 23.56 -7.06 -11.66
N GLY A 106 23.69 -7.94 -10.67
CA GLY A 106 24.71 -8.98 -10.66
C GLY A 106 24.48 -10.06 -11.72
N SER A 107 23.22 -10.46 -11.93
CA SER A 107 22.85 -11.54 -12.84
C SER A 107 22.03 -11.12 -14.06
N SER A 108 21.70 -9.82 -14.20
CA SER A 108 20.84 -9.26 -15.27
C SER A 108 19.44 -9.90 -15.36
N ARG A 109 18.98 -10.50 -14.25
CA ARG A 109 17.65 -11.12 -14.16
C ARG A 109 16.60 -10.09 -13.76
N THR A 110 15.37 -10.29 -14.22
CA THR A 110 14.24 -9.41 -13.90
C THR A 110 13.04 -10.21 -13.40
N ALA A 111 12.25 -9.60 -12.53
CA ALA A 111 11.00 -10.13 -11.99
C ALA A 111 9.94 -9.02 -11.96
N GLN A 112 8.67 -9.39 -12.08
CA GLN A 112 7.56 -8.45 -12.12
C GLN A 112 6.47 -8.85 -11.13
N ALA A 113 5.90 -7.87 -10.43
CA ALA A 113 4.73 -8.01 -9.60
C ALA A 113 3.62 -7.06 -10.02
N ILE A 114 2.36 -7.50 -9.88
CA ILE A 114 1.18 -6.72 -10.25
C ILE A 114 0.57 -6.10 -9.00
N VAL A 115 0.38 -4.78 -9.00
CA VAL A 115 -0.29 -4.04 -7.94
C VAL A 115 -1.62 -3.51 -8.43
N ARG A 116 -2.71 -3.94 -7.80
CA ARG A 116 -4.06 -3.40 -8.06
C ARG A 116 -4.40 -2.38 -6.99
N VAL A 117 -4.45 -1.11 -7.36
CA VAL A 117 -4.88 -0.03 -6.47
C VAL A 117 -6.38 0.19 -6.64
N VAL A 118 -7.11 0.10 -5.54
CA VAL A 118 -8.55 0.32 -5.49
C VAL A 118 -8.88 1.50 -4.57
N ALA A 119 -9.94 2.23 -4.91
CA ALA A 119 -10.49 3.25 -4.03
C ALA A 119 -11.23 2.56 -2.89
N CYS A 120 -10.58 2.46 -1.73
CA CYS A 120 -11.24 1.99 -0.52
C CYS A 120 -11.91 3.16 0.19
N THR A 121 -13.11 2.94 0.71
CA THR A 121 -13.72 3.90 1.64
C THR A 121 -12.87 3.89 2.91
N PRO A 122 -12.35 5.05 3.38
CA PRO A 122 -11.63 5.07 4.64
C PRO A 122 -12.60 4.65 5.74
N THR A 123 -12.33 3.51 6.39
CA THR A 123 -12.88 3.26 7.71
C THR A 123 -12.43 4.42 8.59
N PRO A 124 -13.32 5.16 9.27
CA PRO A 124 -12.91 6.21 10.17
C PRO A 124 -11.95 5.59 11.19
N SER A 125 -10.67 5.96 11.09
CA SER A 125 -9.67 5.51 12.03
C SER A 125 -10.09 6.05 13.38
N ALA A 126 -10.40 5.14 14.32
CA ALA A 126 -10.64 5.47 15.72
C ALA A 126 -9.36 5.92 16.44
N ASP A 127 -8.32 6.30 15.69
CA ASP A 127 -7.12 6.95 16.18
C ASP A 127 -7.35 8.47 16.28
N ALA A 128 -8.49 8.85 16.86
CA ALA A 128 -8.53 10.08 17.62
C ALA A 128 -7.78 9.75 18.91
N THR A 129 -6.57 10.27 19.02
CA THR A 129 -5.84 10.62 20.24
C THR A 129 -6.61 10.22 21.49
N SER A 130 -6.06 9.33 22.32
CA SER A 130 -6.52 9.12 23.69
C SER A 130 -6.57 10.49 24.38
N THR A 131 -7.70 11.16 24.27
CA THR A 131 -7.99 12.36 24.99
C THR A 131 -8.04 11.83 26.41
N PRO A 132 -7.13 12.26 27.32
CA PRO A 132 -7.22 11.82 28.70
C PRO A 132 -8.66 12.04 29.14
N PRO A 133 -9.28 11.07 29.84
CA PRO A 133 -10.63 11.27 30.35
C PRO A 133 -10.67 12.65 31.00
N PRO A 134 -11.64 13.52 30.67
CA PRO A 134 -11.66 14.87 31.19
C PRO A 134 -11.50 14.76 32.70
N SER A 135 -10.41 15.33 33.23
CA SER A 135 -10.25 15.41 34.67
C SER A 135 -11.48 16.17 35.17
N ALA A 136 -12.26 15.54 36.06
CA ALA A 136 -13.47 16.15 36.60
C ALA A 136 -13.07 17.51 37.18
N THR A 137 -13.38 18.57 36.46
CA THR A 137 -13.31 19.91 37.02
C THR A 137 -14.40 19.92 38.08
N ALA A 138 -14.02 20.11 39.35
CA ALA A 138 -14.99 20.24 40.41
C ALA A 138 -16.01 21.30 39.97
N THR A 139 -17.25 20.86 39.74
CA THR A 139 -18.37 21.77 39.53
C THR A 139 -18.33 22.74 40.71
N PRO A 140 -18.21 24.06 40.49
CA PRO A 140 -18.29 25.00 41.59
C PRO A 140 -19.59 24.70 42.33
N GLU A 141 -19.49 24.56 43.64
CA GLU A 141 -20.67 24.39 44.50
C GLU A 141 -21.69 25.46 44.11
N ALA A 142 -22.91 25.04 43.79
CA ALA A 142 -23.96 25.93 43.35
C ALA A 142 -24.10 27.03 44.42
N GLY A 143 -23.69 28.26 44.07
CA GLY A 143 -23.88 29.39 44.96
C GLY A 143 -25.36 29.52 45.24
N SER A 144 -25.72 29.74 46.51
CA SER A 144 -27.10 29.97 46.91
C SER A 144 -27.70 31.08 46.07
N PHE A 145 -28.60 30.74 45.15
CA PHE A 145 -29.36 31.71 44.39
C PHE A 145 -30.45 32.27 45.31
N THR A 146 -30.36 33.55 45.64
CA THR A 146 -31.44 34.23 46.36
C THR A 146 -32.60 34.45 45.41
N THR A 147 -33.72 33.83 45.72
CA THR A 147 -35.01 33.92 45.04
C THR A 147 -35.51 35.36 45.02
N ALA A 148 -35.80 35.89 43.83
CA ALA A 148 -36.96 36.74 43.51
C ALA A 148 -36.71 37.44 42.16
N ASP A 149 -37.16 36.84 41.06
CA ASP A 149 -37.49 37.64 39.88
C ASP A 149 -38.88 38.25 40.10
N ALA A 150 -39.04 39.53 39.73
CA ALA A 150 -40.27 40.29 39.92
C ALA A 150 -41.44 39.79 39.04
N ARG A 151 -41.18 38.89 38.09
CA ARG A 151 -42.17 38.34 37.16
C ARG A 151 -42.62 36.91 37.46
N ASP A 152 -42.00 36.24 38.44
CA ASP A 152 -42.36 34.87 38.88
C ASP A 152 -42.41 33.82 37.73
N ASP A 153 -41.69 34.08 36.64
CA ASP A 153 -41.62 33.25 35.42
C ASP A 153 -40.41 32.30 35.42
N ILE A 154 -39.47 32.48 36.35
CA ILE A 154 -38.32 31.59 36.54
C ILE A 154 -38.60 30.58 37.66
N GLY A 155 -39.00 29.36 37.28
CA GLY A 155 -39.07 28.22 38.18
C GLY A 155 -37.70 27.57 38.39
N LEU A 156 -37.37 27.20 39.63
CA LEU A 156 -36.16 26.40 39.91
C LEU A 156 -36.36 24.98 39.37
N TYR A 157 -35.48 24.54 38.46
CA TYR A 157 -35.51 23.18 37.93
C TYR A 157 -34.93 22.21 38.99
N ASP A 158 -35.78 21.73 39.90
CA ASP A 158 -35.39 20.85 41.03
C ASP A 158 -35.40 19.36 40.67
N THR A 159 -34.80 18.99 39.54
CA THR A 159 -34.49 17.58 39.27
C THR A 159 -32.98 17.42 39.08
N GLY A 160 -32.25 17.54 40.19
CA GLY A 160 -30.86 17.07 40.30
C GLY A 160 -30.71 15.54 40.32
N ALA A 161 -31.79 14.79 40.04
CA ALA A 161 -31.69 13.35 39.88
C ALA A 161 -30.90 13.06 38.59
N PRO A 162 -29.80 12.28 38.63
CA PRO A 162 -29.14 11.85 37.41
C PRO A 162 -30.16 11.11 36.54
N SER A 163 -30.28 11.49 35.27
CA SER A 163 -31.02 10.69 34.30
C SER A 163 -30.39 9.30 34.27
N GLN A 164 -31.12 8.26 34.72
CA GLN A 164 -30.60 6.89 34.79
C GLN A 164 -30.32 6.28 33.40
N GLU A 165 -30.77 6.94 32.35
CA GLU A 165 -30.44 6.62 30.98
C GLU A 165 -29.99 7.91 30.29
N SER A 166 -28.88 7.82 29.54
CA SER A 166 -28.60 8.81 28.51
C SER A 166 -29.74 8.69 27.49
N PRO A 167 -30.53 9.74 27.22
CA PRO A 167 -31.53 9.66 26.16
C PRO A 167 -30.83 9.18 24.88
N ALA A 168 -31.48 8.31 24.11
CA ALA A 168 -30.95 7.79 22.85
C ALA A 168 -30.30 8.96 22.10
N GLY A 169 -28.98 8.87 21.92
CA GLY A 169 -28.15 10.02 21.62
C GLY A 169 -28.78 10.88 20.53
N ILE A 170 -28.86 12.19 20.78
CA ILE A 170 -29.19 13.16 19.76
C ILE A 170 -28.25 12.87 18.58
N ASP A 171 -28.77 12.30 17.50
CA ASP A 171 -27.99 12.06 16.31
C ASP A 171 -27.91 13.38 15.55
N ILE A 172 -26.91 14.20 15.90
CA ILE A 172 -26.65 15.52 15.29
C ILE A 172 -26.19 15.36 13.82
N ARG A 173 -26.28 14.17 13.22
CA ARG A 173 -25.99 13.93 11.80
C ARG A 173 -26.86 14.75 10.84
N ALA A 174 -28.04 15.21 11.27
CA ALA A 174 -28.94 16.03 10.46
C ALA A 174 -28.78 17.54 10.66
N ALA A 175 -27.99 18.00 11.63
CA ALA A 175 -27.61 19.42 11.65
C ALA A 175 -26.58 19.63 10.53
N SER A 176 -27.04 20.18 9.40
CA SER A 176 -26.15 20.54 8.30
C SER A 176 -25.23 21.67 8.75
N ILE A 177 -24.11 21.29 9.36
CA ILE A 177 -22.96 22.16 9.55
C ILE A 177 -22.29 22.22 8.19
N ARG A 178 -22.34 23.40 7.55
CA ARG A 178 -21.63 23.64 6.30
C ARG A 178 -20.11 23.52 6.53
N ALA A 179 -19.33 23.39 5.45
CA ALA A 179 -17.88 23.30 5.52
C ALA A 179 -17.20 24.51 6.21
N ASP A 180 -17.91 25.64 6.33
CA ASP A 180 -17.47 26.85 7.05
C ASP A 180 -17.88 26.86 8.54
N LEU A 181 -18.34 25.73 9.08
CA LEU A 181 -18.79 25.56 10.46
C LEU A 181 -20.04 26.38 10.83
N ARG A 182 -20.83 26.82 9.86
CA ARG A 182 -22.10 27.53 10.09
C ARG A 182 -23.30 26.59 10.00
N VAL A 183 -24.27 26.78 10.91
CA VAL A 183 -25.57 26.09 10.90
C VAL A 183 -26.51 26.81 9.94
N SER A 184 -27.04 26.10 8.95
CA SER A 184 -28.04 26.66 8.02
C SER A 184 -29.43 26.55 8.63
N LEU A 185 -29.97 27.67 9.10
CA LEU A 185 -31.35 27.77 9.57
C LEU A 185 -32.27 28.01 8.36
N GLU A 186 -32.58 26.97 7.58
CA GLU A 186 -33.67 27.08 6.60
C GLU A 186 -35.00 26.91 7.32
N PRO A 187 -36.03 27.73 7.03
CA PRO A 187 -37.34 27.64 7.67
C PRO A 187 -38.10 26.40 7.18
N GLY A 188 -37.74 25.23 7.71
CA GLY A 188 -38.47 23.99 7.54
C GLY A 188 -39.55 23.87 8.63
N ALA A 189 -40.82 24.05 8.22
CA ALA A 189 -42.02 24.07 9.07
C ALA A 189 -42.13 25.27 10.04
N GLY A 190 -43.33 25.85 10.10
CA GLY A 190 -43.60 27.05 10.88
C GLY A 190 -43.35 26.84 12.37
N VAL A 191 -42.77 27.85 13.02
CA VAL A 191 -42.63 27.93 14.48
C VAL A 191 -44.00 27.67 15.12
N PRO A 192 -44.11 26.72 16.06
CA PRO A 192 -45.34 26.53 16.82
C PRO A 192 -45.79 27.82 17.51
N SER A 193 -47.10 28.10 17.49
CA SER A 193 -47.66 29.37 17.96
C SER A 193 -47.31 29.69 19.41
N GLU A 194 -47.09 28.67 20.24
CA GLU A 194 -46.66 28.80 21.63
C GLU A 194 -45.27 29.44 21.80
N PHE A 195 -44.42 29.38 20.78
CA PHE A 195 -43.06 29.95 20.80
C PHE A 195 -42.94 31.24 19.99
N ALA A 196 -44.03 31.69 19.36
CA ALA A 196 -44.02 32.90 18.54
C ALA A 196 -43.74 34.16 19.38
N ASP A 197 -44.15 34.17 20.65
CA ASP A 197 -43.97 35.30 21.57
C ASP A 197 -42.61 35.28 22.31
N TRP A 198 -41.76 34.27 22.03
CA TRP A 198 -40.47 34.08 22.70
C TRP A 198 -39.30 34.76 21.97
N VAL A 199 -39.57 35.49 20.87
CA VAL A 199 -38.53 36.11 20.03
C VAL A 199 -38.69 37.61 20.03
N GLU A 200 -37.69 38.34 20.52
CA GLU A 200 -37.62 39.80 20.38
C GLU A 200 -36.93 40.25 19.07
N GLU A 201 -37.00 41.55 18.78
CA GLU A 201 -36.40 42.12 17.56
C GLU A 201 -34.87 41.95 17.58
N GLY A 202 -34.36 41.08 16.70
CA GLY A 202 -32.93 40.75 16.59
C GLY A 202 -32.54 39.39 17.18
N GLU A 203 -33.48 38.66 17.77
CA GLU A 203 -33.25 37.32 18.31
C GLU A 203 -33.52 36.21 17.28
N ILE A 204 -32.91 35.05 17.50
CA ILE A 204 -33.07 33.86 16.66
C ILE A 204 -33.61 32.73 17.52
N LEU A 205 -34.81 32.24 17.18
CA LEU A 205 -35.37 31.04 17.78
C LEU A 205 -35.02 29.81 16.94
N LEU A 206 -34.31 28.88 17.57
CA LEU A 206 -34.10 27.52 17.07
C LEU A 206 -35.03 26.60 17.85
N TRP A 207 -35.96 25.94 17.17
CA TRP A 207 -36.81 24.90 17.75
C TRP A 207 -36.61 23.60 16.98
N ILE A 208 -36.66 22.47 17.70
CA ILE A 208 -36.42 21.14 17.15
C ILE A 208 -37.62 20.27 17.52
N ALA A 209 -38.33 19.77 16.52
CA ALA A 209 -39.39 18.79 16.71
C ALA A 209 -38.79 17.37 16.66
N PHE A 210 -39.14 16.53 17.62
CA PHE A 210 -38.91 15.09 17.56
C PHE A 210 -40.17 14.41 17.03
N TYR A 211 -40.03 13.52 16.05
CA TYR A 211 -41.09 12.62 15.60
C TYR A 211 -40.79 11.19 16.05
#